data_AF-A0A1E2VB19-F1
#
_entry.id   AF-A0A1E2VB19-F1
#
_cell.length_a   1.000
_cell.length_b   1.000
_cell.length_c   1.000
_cell.angle_alpha   90.00
_cell.angle_beta   90.00
_cell.angle_gamma   90.00
#
_symmetry.space_group_name_H-M   'P 1'
#
loop_
_entity.id
_entity.type
_entity.pdbx_description
1 polymer ?
#
loop_
_entity_poly.entity_id
_entity_poly.type
_entity_poly.pdbx_seq_one_letter_code
_entity_poly.pdbx_strand_id
1 'polypeptide(L)'
;MKAIYYLKVFLVSYEFIFLGFSAALYILLGELLEKHFLVVSINEDALRWAMLFPISISGWTLKNGVDVIFPDDKTSKILHEWPDFWKLKIHFNVGIMNSILYLLPCVAVWFIGGLDKFDGAWLFFMFAVATSLNAFSFYTARIGIRSALIKANE
;
A
#
# COMPACT_ATOMS: atom_id res chain seq x y z
N MET A 1 -2.50 10.84 -23.16
CA MET A 1 -3.21 11.42 -21.98
C MET A 1 -3.41 10.43 -20.83
N LYS A 2 -4.02 9.25 -21.05
CA LYS A 2 -4.25 8.27 -19.96
C LYS A 2 -2.95 7.75 -19.33
N ALA A 3 -1.93 7.39 -20.11
CA ALA A 3 -0.64 6.93 -19.57
C ALA A 3 0.09 7.98 -18.71
N ILE A 4 0.02 9.26 -19.10
CA ILE A 4 0.56 10.38 -18.30
C ILE A 4 -0.20 10.49 -16.97
N TYR A 5 -1.51 10.28 -16.99
CA TYR A 5 -2.32 10.27 -15.77
C TYR A 5 -1.97 9.09 -14.86
N TYR A 6 -1.75 7.89 -15.40
CA TYR A 6 -1.23 6.74 -14.64
C TYR A 6 0.09 7.09 -13.94
N LEU A 7 1.05 7.64 -14.68
CA LEU A 7 2.35 8.01 -14.13
C LEU A 7 2.22 9.09 -13.04
N LYS A 8 1.37 10.09 -13.25
CA LYS A 8 1.11 11.14 -12.27
C LYS A 8 0.52 10.56 -10.98
N VAL A 9 -0.47 9.68 -11.09
CA VAL A 9 -1.11 9.04 -9.93
C VAL A 9 -0.12 8.16 -9.17
N PHE A 10 0.75 7.45 -9.89
CA PHE A 10 1.79 6.61 -9.27
C PHE A 10 2.82 7.45 -8.50
N LEU A 11 3.40 8.48 -9.15
CA LEU A 11 4.48 9.29 -8.58
C LEU A 11 4.01 10.29 -7.54
N VAL A 12 2.81 10.85 -7.69
CA VAL A 12 2.23 11.84 -6.77
C VAL A 12 1.22 11.13 -5.87
N SER A 13 1.73 10.24 -5.03
CA SER A 13 0.97 9.47 -4.04
C SER A 13 1.57 9.66 -2.66
N TYR A 14 0.73 9.55 -1.61
CA TYR A 14 1.19 9.70 -0.23
C TYR A 14 2.23 8.63 0.13
N GLU A 15 2.06 7.44 -0.43
CA GLU A 15 2.92 6.29 -0.26
C GLU A 15 4.29 6.53 -0.88
N PHE A 16 4.36 7.09 -2.09
CA PHE A 16 5.63 7.41 -2.74
C PHE A 16 6.38 8.53 -2.01
N ILE A 17 5.67 9.57 -1.55
CA ILE A 17 6.26 10.63 -0.71
C ILE A 17 6.80 10.04 0.59
N PHE A 18 6.04 9.16 1.24
CA PHE A 18 6.48 8.48 2.47
C PHE A 18 7.74 7.64 2.24
N LEU A 19 7.81 6.86 1.15
CA LEU A 19 9.00 6.08 0.82
C LEU A 19 10.21 6.96 0.50
N GLY A 20 10.01 8.08 -0.21
CA GLY A 20 11.07 9.08 -0.43
C GLY A 20 11.58 9.70 0.87
N PHE A 21 10.66 10.03 1.79
CA PHE A 21 11.01 10.52 3.13
C PHE A 21 11.73 9.47 3.96
N SER A 22 11.30 8.21 3.91
CA SER A 22 11.95 7.07 4.55
C SER A 22 13.39 6.88 4.03
N ALA A 23 13.60 6.97 2.72
CA ALA A 23 14.94 6.94 2.12
C ALA A 23 15.81 8.11 2.61
N ALA A 24 15.26 9.32 2.67
CA ALA A 24 15.98 10.49 3.19
C ALA A 24 16.36 10.31 4.67
N LEU A 25 15.44 9.80 5.51
CA LEU A 25 15.72 9.49 6.90
C LEU A 25 16.82 8.45 7.05
N TYR A 26 16.82 7.40 6.22
CA TYR A 26 17.87 6.39 6.23
C TYR A 26 19.24 6.99 5.90
N ILE A 27 19.32 7.84 4.87
CA ILE A 27 20.58 8.48 4.47
C ILE A 27 21.09 9.43 5.55
N LEU A 28 20.20 10.18 6.22
CA LEU A 28 20.59 11.21 7.19
C LEU A 28 20.82 10.67 8.61
N LEU A 29 20.05 9.65 9.02
CA LEU A 29 19.99 9.16 10.41
C LEU A 29 20.23 7.65 10.53
N GLY A 30 20.50 6.94 9.44
CA GLY A 30 20.66 5.48 9.42
C GLY A 30 21.69 4.99 10.42
N GLU A 31 22.90 5.57 10.43
CA GLU A 31 23.96 5.19 11.38
C GLU A 31 23.56 5.39 12.85
N LEU A 32 22.78 6.43 13.15
CA LEU A 32 22.30 6.68 14.51
C LEU A 32 21.28 5.60 14.91
N LEU A 33 20.36 5.27 14.00
CA LEU A 33 19.30 4.30 14.25
C LEU A 33 19.85 2.87 14.33
N GLU A 34 20.84 2.52 13.50
CA GLU A 34 21.52 1.22 13.52
C GLU A 34 22.17 0.95 14.89
N LYS A 35 22.85 1.95 15.45
CA LYS A 35 23.45 1.84 16.80
C LYS A 35 22.43 1.50 17.88
N HIS A 36 21.21 2.01 17.77
CA HIS A 36 20.13 1.69 18.71
C HIS A 36 19.49 0.32 18.41
N PHE A 37 19.41 -0.06 17.13
CA PHE A 37 18.87 -1.34 16.70
C PHE A 37 19.65 -2.51 17.30
N LEU A 38 20.98 -2.44 17.31
CA LEU A 38 21.85 -3.50 17.86
C LEU A 38 21.69 -3.72 19.37
N VAL A 39 21.10 -2.77 20.10
CA VAL A 39 20.87 -2.86 21.54
C VAL A 39 19.50 -3.50 21.84
N VAL A 40 18.61 -3.57 20.85
CA VAL A 40 17.26 -4.13 21.01
C VAL A 40 17.29 -5.63 20.70
N SER A 41 16.99 -6.46 21.70
CA SER A 41 16.74 -7.88 21.48
C SER A 41 15.38 -8.05 20.82
N ILE A 42 15.35 -8.49 19.56
CA ILE A 42 14.11 -8.77 18.85
C ILE A 42 13.70 -10.23 19.11
N ASN A 43 12.41 -10.44 19.33
CA ASN A 43 11.85 -11.78 19.50
C ASN A 43 11.86 -12.54 18.15
N GLU A 44 12.59 -13.66 18.10
CA GLU A 44 12.73 -14.50 16.89
C GLU A 44 11.39 -15.06 16.38
N ASP A 45 10.48 -15.45 17.28
CA ASP A 45 9.14 -15.92 16.89
C ASP A 45 8.35 -14.79 16.22
N ALA A 46 8.45 -13.55 16.74
CA ALA A 46 7.79 -12.41 16.12
C ALA A 46 8.32 -12.13 14.70
N LEU A 47 9.64 -12.26 14.48
CA LEU A 47 10.24 -12.11 13.15
C LEU A 47 9.77 -13.19 12.17
N ARG A 48 9.63 -14.43 12.64
CA ARG A 48 9.14 -15.55 11.83
C ARG A 48 7.75 -15.27 11.26
N TRP A 49 6.88 -14.64 12.04
CA TRP A 49 5.50 -14.34 11.65
C TRP A 49 5.30 -12.94 11.07
N ALA A 50 6.32 -12.07 11.11
CA ALA A 50 6.22 -10.68 10.67
C ALA A 50 5.67 -10.54 9.25
N MET A 51 6.02 -11.46 8.34
CA MET A 51 5.59 -11.44 6.94
C MET A 51 4.06 -11.59 6.76
N LEU A 52 3.36 -12.21 7.72
CA LEU A 52 1.90 -12.31 7.65
C LEU A 52 1.23 -10.95 7.66
N PHE A 53 1.83 -9.93 8.27
CA PHE A 53 1.28 -8.59 8.33
C PHE A 53 1.15 -7.95 6.93
N PRO A 54 2.23 -7.69 6.17
CA PRO A 54 2.12 -7.09 4.85
C PRO A 54 1.39 -7.99 3.84
N ILE A 55 1.49 -9.33 3.96
CA ILE A 55 0.72 -10.26 3.12
C ILE A 55 -0.79 -10.09 3.35
N SER A 56 -1.23 -10.08 4.61
CA SER A 56 -2.65 -9.97 4.94
C SER A 56 -3.25 -8.65 4.46
N ILE A 57 -2.52 -7.55 4.63
CA ILE A 57 -2.95 -6.23 4.15
C ILE A 57 -3.04 -6.21 2.62
N SER A 58 -2.06 -6.80 1.93
CA SER A 58 -2.06 -6.86 0.47
C SER A 58 -3.19 -7.74 -0.06
N GLY A 59 -3.40 -8.90 0.55
CA GLY A 59 -4.50 -9.81 0.21
C GLY A 59 -5.86 -9.15 0.42
N TRP A 60 -6.04 -8.40 1.51
CA TRP A 60 -7.24 -7.61 1.75
C TRP A 60 -7.43 -6.53 0.67
N THR A 61 -6.37 -5.79 0.32
CA THR A 61 -6.42 -4.72 -0.69
C THR A 61 -6.78 -5.27 -2.07
N LEU A 62 -6.20 -6.41 -2.47
CA LEU A 62 -6.52 -7.09 -3.73
C LEU A 62 -7.98 -7.54 -3.78
N LYS A 63 -8.44 -8.23 -2.74
CA LYS A 63 -9.83 -8.72 -2.67
C LYS A 63 -10.82 -7.57 -2.77
N ASN A 64 -10.68 -6.55 -1.93
CA ASN A 64 -11.65 -5.45 -1.87
C ASN A 64 -11.48 -4.45 -3.02
N GLY A 65 -10.31 -4.34 -3.62
CA GLY A 65 -10.08 -3.50 -4.80
C GLY A 65 -10.85 -3.99 -6.02
N VAL A 66 -10.95 -5.32 -6.20
CA VAL A 66 -11.73 -5.94 -7.28
C VAL A 66 -13.22 -5.61 -7.14
N ASP A 67 -13.77 -5.71 -5.93
CA ASP A 67 -15.20 -5.40 -5.65
C ASP A 67 -15.59 -3.97 -6.05
N VAL A 68 -14.65 -3.01 -6.00
CA VAL A 68 -14.92 -1.62 -6.36
C VAL A 68 -14.84 -1.39 -7.87
N ILE A 69 -13.93 -2.09 -8.55
CA ILE A 69 -13.78 -2.01 -10.01
C ILE A 69 -14.93 -2.75 -10.70
N PHE A 70 -15.48 -3.80 -10.08
CA PHE A 70 -16.57 -4.61 -10.60
C PHE A 70 -17.71 -4.74 -9.56
N PRO A 71 -18.54 -3.71 -9.36
CA PRO A 71 -19.68 -3.80 -8.45
C PRO A 71 -20.79 -4.70 -9.03
N ASP A 72 -21.63 -5.27 -8.16
CA ASP A 72 -22.81 -6.04 -8.55
C ASP A 72 -23.88 -5.17 -9.28
N ASP A 73 -24.68 -5.84 -10.12
CA ASP A 73 -25.36 -5.37 -11.34
C ASP A 73 -26.14 -4.03 -11.31
N LYS A 74 -26.71 -3.58 -10.17
CA LYS A 74 -27.52 -2.35 -10.14
C LYS A 74 -26.70 -1.07 -9.88
N THR A 75 -25.86 -1.09 -8.86
CA THR A 75 -24.94 0.01 -8.51
C THR A 75 -23.80 0.16 -9.53
N SER A 76 -23.48 -0.93 -10.23
CA SER A 76 -22.47 -0.95 -11.31
C SER A 76 -22.79 0.01 -12.44
N LYS A 77 -24.06 0.12 -12.85
CA LYS A 77 -24.44 0.90 -14.02
C LYS A 77 -24.23 2.41 -13.80
N ILE A 78 -24.68 2.94 -12.66
CA ILE A 78 -24.54 4.36 -12.31
C ILE A 78 -23.06 4.75 -12.21
N LEU A 79 -22.24 3.91 -11.58
CA LEU A 79 -20.81 4.20 -11.42
C LEU A 79 -20.06 4.16 -12.76
N HIS A 80 -20.39 3.20 -13.64
CA HIS A 80 -19.78 3.08 -14.96
C HIS A 80 -20.22 4.19 -15.93
N GLU A 81 -21.42 4.75 -15.75
CA GLU A 81 -21.93 5.88 -16.54
C GLU A 81 -21.31 7.23 -16.10
N TRP A 82 -20.63 7.29 -14.94
CA TRP A 82 -19.96 8.51 -14.49
C TRP A 82 -18.82 8.89 -15.47
N PRO A 83 -18.83 10.10 -16.08
CA PRO A 83 -17.86 10.46 -17.12
C PRO A 83 -16.39 10.37 -16.68
N ASP A 84 -16.13 10.50 -15.38
CA ASP A 84 -14.80 10.44 -14.77
C ASP A 84 -14.47 9.09 -14.10
N PHE A 85 -15.32 8.07 -14.26
CA PHE A 85 -15.08 6.71 -13.74
C PHE A 85 -13.71 6.15 -14.13
N TRP A 86 -13.24 6.46 -15.34
CA TRP A 86 -11.93 6.02 -15.80
C TRP A 86 -10.79 6.54 -14.90
N LYS A 87 -10.91 7.74 -14.31
CA LYS A 87 -9.91 8.26 -13.37
C LYS A 87 -9.90 7.45 -12.08
N LEU A 88 -11.09 7.12 -11.56
CA LEU A 88 -11.25 6.28 -10.37
C LEU A 88 -10.64 4.90 -10.60
N LYS A 89 -10.96 4.26 -11.73
CA LYS A 89 -10.39 2.97 -12.12
C LYS A 89 -8.86 3.00 -12.19
N ILE A 90 -8.26 4.09 -12.68
CA ILE A 90 -6.80 4.26 -12.68
C ILE A 90 -6.24 4.28 -11.26
N HIS A 91 -6.84 5.07 -10.36
CA HIS A 91 -6.41 5.13 -8.95
C HIS A 91 -6.46 3.76 -8.27
N PHE A 92 -7.54 2.99 -8.46
CA PHE A 92 -7.65 1.63 -7.92
C PHE A 92 -6.62 0.67 -8.54
N ASN A 93 -6.39 0.73 -9.86
CA ASN A 93 -5.37 -0.09 -10.50
C ASN A 93 -3.96 0.22 -10.00
N VAL A 94 -3.62 1.50 -9.90
CA VAL A 94 -2.32 1.94 -9.38
C VAL A 94 -2.14 1.51 -7.93
N GLY A 95 -3.18 1.67 -7.11
CA GLY A 95 -3.13 1.24 -5.72
C GLY A 95 -2.98 -0.29 -5.56
N ILE A 96 -3.64 -1.09 -6.40
CA ILE A 96 -3.45 -2.56 -6.44
C ILE A 96 -2.00 -2.88 -6.80
N MET A 97 -1.48 -2.24 -7.85
CA MET A 97 -0.09 -2.43 -8.29
C MET A 97 0.90 -2.03 -7.18
N ASN A 98 0.68 -0.90 -6.52
CA ASN A 98 1.49 -0.44 -5.39
C ASN A 98 1.49 -1.46 -4.25
N SER A 99 0.34 -2.06 -3.92
CA SER A 99 0.28 -3.10 -2.90
C SER A 99 1.18 -4.28 -3.22
N ILE A 100 1.25 -4.69 -4.48
CA ILE A 100 2.14 -5.78 -4.92
C ILE A 100 3.59 -5.31 -4.87
N LEU A 101 3.89 -4.12 -5.40
CA LEU A 101 5.25 -3.58 -5.44
C LEU A 101 5.84 -3.38 -4.05
N TYR A 102 5.04 -2.94 -3.08
CA TYR A 102 5.50 -2.73 -1.71
C TYR A 102 5.62 -4.03 -0.92
N LEU A 103 4.89 -5.08 -1.32
CA LEU A 103 5.03 -6.40 -0.72
C LEU A 103 6.36 -7.06 -1.12
N LEU A 104 6.87 -6.82 -2.33
CA LEU A 104 8.07 -7.49 -2.86
C LEU A 104 9.31 -7.29 -1.97
N PRO A 105 9.69 -6.07 -1.54
CA PRO A 105 10.80 -5.88 -0.61
C PRO A 105 10.58 -6.60 0.72
N CYS A 106 9.36 -6.61 1.25
CA CYS A 106 9.04 -7.32 2.49
C CYS A 106 9.28 -8.83 2.34
N VAL A 107 8.79 -9.44 1.25
CA VAL A 107 9.03 -10.86 0.93
C VAL A 107 10.52 -11.12 0.79
N ALA A 108 11.22 -10.28 0.03
CA ALA A 108 12.65 -10.46 -0.24
C ALA A 108 13.48 -10.43 1.05
N VAL A 109 13.27 -9.42 1.90
CA VAL A 109 13.95 -9.30 3.19
C VAL A 109 13.64 -10.49 4.09
N TRP A 110 12.37 -10.88 4.21
CA TRP A 110 11.99 -12.02 5.06
C TRP A 110 12.60 -13.33 4.55
N PHE A 111 12.57 -13.56 3.23
CA PHE A 111 13.07 -14.80 2.63
C PHE A 111 14.58 -14.98 2.79
N ILE A 112 15.36 -13.90 2.75
CA ILE A 112 16.83 -13.94 2.92
C ILE A 112 17.27 -13.88 4.40
N GLY A 113 16.34 -13.86 5.36
CA GLY A 113 16.67 -13.66 6.77
C GLY A 113 17.23 -12.27 7.09
N GLY A 114 16.86 -11.25 6.30
CA GLY A 114 17.36 -9.89 6.44
C GLY A 114 16.78 -9.11 7.62
N LEU A 115 15.77 -9.65 8.31
CA LEU A 115 15.11 -8.98 9.44
C LEU A 115 15.99 -8.83 10.68
N ASP A 116 17.05 -9.63 10.80
CA ASP A 116 18.02 -9.53 11.90
C ASP A 116 19.05 -8.41 11.68
N LYS A 117 19.08 -7.83 10.47
CA LYS A 117 19.97 -6.74 10.08
C LYS A 117 19.19 -5.45 10.01
N PHE A 118 19.80 -4.35 10.45
CA PHE A 118 19.16 -3.03 10.44
C PHE A 118 18.61 -2.66 9.06
N ASP A 119 19.41 -2.78 8.00
CA ASP A 119 19.01 -2.42 6.64
C ASP A 119 17.77 -3.19 6.17
N GLY A 120 17.74 -4.50 6.44
CA GLY A 120 16.63 -5.35 6.07
C GLY A 120 15.39 -5.03 6.92
N ALA A 121 15.53 -4.95 8.24
CA ALA A 121 14.44 -4.57 9.13
C ALA A 121 13.84 -3.20 8.78
N TRP A 122 14.69 -2.22 8.44
CA TRP A 122 14.28 -0.90 7.99
C TRP A 122 13.47 -0.97 6.70
N LEU A 123 14.00 -1.64 5.67
CA LEU A 123 13.30 -1.83 4.40
C LEU A 123 11.95 -2.52 4.63
N PHE A 124 11.93 -3.63 5.36
CA PHE A 124 10.71 -4.36 5.66
C PHE A 124 9.67 -3.47 6.35
N PHE A 125 10.08 -2.77 7.42
CA PHE A 125 9.19 -1.93 8.20
C PHE A 125 8.61 -0.79 7.36
N MET A 126 9.45 -0.08 6.61
CA MET A 126 9.03 1.07 5.83
C MET A 126 8.11 0.67 4.67
N PHE A 127 8.38 -0.45 4.00
CA PHE A 127 7.48 -0.97 2.97
C PHE A 127 6.18 -1.55 3.56
N ALA A 128 6.20 -2.15 4.75
CA ALA A 128 5.00 -2.58 5.46
C ALA A 128 4.10 -1.39 5.87
N VAL A 129 4.71 -0.27 6.30
CA VAL A 129 3.97 0.99 6.57
C VAL A 129 3.41 1.57 5.28
N ALA A 130 4.19 1.62 4.19
CA ALA A 130 3.69 2.08 2.88
C ALA A 130 2.52 1.22 2.38
N THR A 131 2.58 -0.10 2.61
CA THR A 131 1.47 -1.03 2.31
C THR A 131 0.23 -0.71 3.14
N SER A 132 0.42 -0.36 4.42
CA SER A 132 -0.67 0.03 5.33
C SER A 132 -1.31 1.36 4.93
N LEU A 133 -0.51 2.35 4.53
CA LEU A 133 -0.99 3.64 4.01
C LEU A 133 -1.81 3.44 2.73
N ASN A 134 -1.32 2.61 1.80
CA ASN A 134 -2.06 2.26 0.60
C ASN A 134 -3.42 1.62 0.94
N ALA A 135 -3.44 0.63 1.84
CA ALA A 135 -4.68 -0.02 2.25
C ALA A 135 -5.66 0.95 2.94
N PHE A 136 -5.15 1.90 3.72
CA PHE A 136 -5.97 2.96 4.31
C PHE A 136 -6.59 3.86 3.24
N SER A 137 -5.80 4.31 2.26
CA SER A 137 -6.29 5.07 1.10
C SER A 137 -7.41 4.33 0.37
N PHE A 138 -7.27 3.01 0.14
CA PHE A 138 -8.32 2.16 -0.42
C PHE A 138 -9.58 2.12 0.42
N TYR A 139 -9.42 1.90 1.73
CA TYR A 139 -10.52 1.80 2.67
C TYR A 139 -11.35 3.09 2.66
N THR A 140 -10.70 4.23 2.75
CA THR A 140 -11.35 5.55 2.69
C THR A 140 -12.05 5.79 1.35
N ALA A 141 -11.40 5.47 0.23
CA ALA A 141 -11.99 5.60 -1.10
C ALA A 141 -13.26 4.73 -1.24
N ARG A 142 -13.22 3.49 -0.75
CA ARG A 142 -14.37 2.58 -0.78
C ARG A 142 -15.55 3.11 0.03
N ILE A 143 -15.31 3.64 1.23
CA ILE A 143 -16.36 4.28 2.04
C ILE A 143 -16.97 5.45 1.26
N GLY A 144 -16.14 6.33 0.71
CA GLY A 144 -16.60 7.48 -0.06
C GLY A 144 -17.48 7.10 -1.24
N ILE A 145 -17.08 6.07 -2.01
CA ILE A 145 -17.87 5.57 -3.15
C ILE A 145 -19.20 4.99 -2.67
N ARG A 146 -19.20 4.15 -1.64
CA ARG A 146 -20.45 3.57 -1.09
C ARG A 146 -21.41 4.64 -0.60
N SER A 147 -20.92 5.64 0.14
CA SER A 147 -21.72 6.76 0.59
C SER A 147 -22.30 7.59 -0.56
N ALA A 148 -21.52 7.82 -1.63
CA ALA A 148 -21.99 8.53 -2.81
C ALA A 148 -23.07 7.74 -3.58
N LEU A 149 -22.90 6.41 -3.71
CA LEU A 149 -23.87 5.55 -4.37
C LEU A 149 -25.20 5.44 -3.63
N ILE A 150 -25.19 5.44 -2.29
CA ILE A 150 -26.42 5.47 -1.49
C ILE A 150 -27.22 6.74 -1.80
N LYS A 151 -26.57 7.91 -1.76
CA LYS A 151 -27.21 9.20 -2.06
C LYS A 151 -27.74 9.32 -3.49
N ALA A 152 -27.16 8.61 -4.44
CA ALA A 152 -27.60 8.62 -5.83
C ALA A 152 -28.80 7.72 -6.10
N ASN A 153 -29.13 6.80 -5.18
CA ASN A 153 -30.29 5.91 -5.26
C ASN A 153 -31.50 6.40 -4.43
N GLU A 154 -31.32 7.47 -3.65
CA GLU A 154 -32.40 8.23 -2.98
C GLU A 154 -33.04 9.23 -3.95
#